data_AF-A0A6L3ZKI9-F1
#
_entry.id   AF-A0A6L3ZKI9-F1
#
_cell.length_a   1.000
_cell.length_b   1.000
_cell.length_c   1.000
_cell.angle_alpha   90.00
_cell.angle_beta   90.00
_cell.angle_gamma   90.00
#
_symmetry.space_group_name_H-M   'P 1'
#
loop_
_entity.id
_entity.type
_entity.pdbx_description
1 polymer ?
#
loop_
_entity_poly.entity_id
_entity_poly.type
_entity_poly.pdbx_seq_one_letter_code
_entity_poly.pdbx_strand_id
1 'polypeptide(L)' 'MALKLFLIAFVLIGLGFLGIAIKIWAKKDGEFAGTCASQSPFLNKEGESCSFCGATPDQKCKSPEEKA' A
#
# COMPACT_ATOMS: atom_id res chain seq x y z
N MET A 1 -34.39 3.82 7.31
CA MET A 1 -33.63 2.65 6.81
C MET A 1 -32.34 3.07 6.11
N ALA A 2 -32.39 3.89 5.05
CA ALA A 2 -31.21 4.32 4.29
C ALA A 2 -30.14 5.08 5.12
N LEU A 3 -30.54 6.04 5.98
CA LEU A 3 -29.59 6.84 6.77
C LEU A 3 -28.76 6.01 7.77
N LYS A 4 -29.35 4.94 8.33
CA LYS A 4 -28.66 4.05 9.28
C LYS A 4 -27.55 3.25 8.59
N LEU A 5 -27.81 2.77 7.37
CA LEU A 5 -26.80 2.11 6.55
C LEU A 5 -25.70 3.09 6.14
N PHE A 6 -26.08 4.32 5.79
CA PHE A 6 -25.14 5.37 5.40
C PHE A 6 -24.18 5.73 6.54
N LEU A 7 -24.70 5.90 7.77
CA LEU A 7 -23.89 6.17 8.96
C LEU A 7 -22.92 5.01 9.25
N ILE A 8 -23.38 3.76 9.18
CA ILE A 8 -22.52 2.60 9.41
C ILE A 8 -21.41 2.53 8.34
N ALA A 9 -21.74 2.78 7.07
CA ALA A 9 -20.76 2.79 6.00
C ALA A 9 -19.70 3.88 6.21
N PHE A 10 -20.11 5.11 6.54
CA PHE A 10 -19.19 6.20 6.82
C PHE A 10 -18.26 5.91 8.00
N VAL A 11 -18.78 5.29 9.07
CA VAL A 11 -17.97 4.91 10.23
C VAL A 11 -16.93 3.84 9.85
N LEU A 12 -17.32 2.82 9.09
CA LEU A 12 -16.40 1.76 8.66
C LEU A 12 -15.31 2.28 7.72
N ILE A 13 -15.67 3.13 6.76
CA ILE A 13 -14.72 3.79 5.85
C ILE A 13 -13.77 4.69 6.67
N GLY A 14 -14.33 5.51 7.58
CA GLY A 14 -13.56 6.42 8.43
C GLY A 14 -12.56 5.70 9.34
N LEU A 15 -12.95 4.56 9.94
CA LEU A 15 -12.05 3.72 10.72
C LEU A 15 -10.89 3.16 9.88
N GLY A 16 -11.14 2.80 8.62
CA GLY A 16 -10.10 2.36 7.69
C GLY A 16 -9.05 3.43 7.44
N PHE A 17 -9.47 4.67 7.13
CA PHE A 17 -8.56 5.79 6.94
C PHE A 17 -7.83 6.19 8.21
N LEU A 18 -8.51 6.14 9.36
CA LEU A 18 -7.91 6.42 10.66
C LEU A 18 -6.78 5.41 10.97
N GLY A 19 -6.99 4.13 10.70
CA GLY A 19 -5.98 3.09 10.87
C GLY A 19 -4.75 3.30 9.97
N ILE A 20 -4.97 3.73 8.73
CA ILE A 20 -3.88 4.06 7.80
C ILE A 20 -3.09 5.28 8.30
N ALA A 21 -3.79 6.34 8.74
CA ALA A 21 -3.16 7.56 9.25
C ALA A 21 -2.29 7.29 10.49
N ILE A 22 -2.78 6.50 11.45
CA ILE A 22 -2.02 6.10 12.64
C ILE A 22 -0.76 5.32 12.23
N LYS A 23 -0.88 4.41 11.25
CA LYS A 23 0.24 3.60 10.76
C LYS A 23 1.35 4.44 10.13
N ILE A 24 1.00 5.51 9.41
CA ILE A 24 1.96 6.45 8.83
C ILE A 24 2.71 7.20 9.93
N TRP A 25 1.98 7.71 10.93
CA TRP A 25 2.58 8.44 12.05
C TRP A 25 3.50 7.56 12.91
N ALA A 26 3.17 6.28 13.06
CA ALA A 26 3.98 5.31 13.78
C ALA A 26 5.22 4.82 13.00
N LYS A 27 5.34 5.13 11.70
CA LYS A 27 6.48 4.71 10.87
C LYS A 27 7.51 5.83 10.79
N LYS A 28 8.77 5.49 11.12
CA LYS A 28 9.92 6.38 10.94
C LYS A 28 10.00 6.72 9.44
N ASP A 29 10.00 8.02 9.12
CA ASP A 29 9.97 8.62 7.79
C ASP A 29 8.60 8.68 7.06
N GLY A 30 7.52 8.17 7.66
CA GLY A 30 6.16 8.34 7.13
C GLY A 30 5.88 7.64 5.79
N GLU A 31 6.84 6.89 5.27
CA GLU A 31 6.73 6.23 3.97
C GLU A 31 5.95 4.93 4.09
N PHE A 32 5.11 4.60 3.11
CA PHE A 32 4.43 3.31 3.11
C PHE A 32 5.45 2.18 2.88
N ALA A 33 5.30 1.05 3.58
CA ALA A 33 6.11 -0.13 3.23
C ALA A 33 5.68 -0.54 1.82
N GLY A 34 6.64 -0.54 0.87
CA GLY A 34 6.36 -0.73 -0.55
C GLY A 34 5.39 -1.88 -0.80
N THR A 35 4.34 -1.60 -1.54
CA THR A 35 3.35 -2.61 -1.97
C THR A 35 3.66 -3.00 -3.42
N CYS A 36 3.02 -4.00 -4.01
CA CYS A 36 3.27 -4.36 -5.41
C CYS A 36 3.14 -3.17 -6.40
N ALA A 37 2.38 -2.12 -6.05
CA ALA A 37 2.29 -0.90 -6.85
C ALA A 37 3.60 -0.08 -6.90
N SER A 38 4.46 -0.22 -5.88
CA SER A 38 5.75 0.46 -5.75
C SER A 38 6.81 -0.06 -6.74
N GLN A 39 6.54 -1.12 -7.51
CA GLN A 39 7.40 -1.56 -8.62
C GLN A 39 7.00 -0.93 -9.96
N SER A 40 5.86 -0.24 -10.03
CA SER A 40 5.45 0.33 -11.30
C SER A 40 6.39 1.48 -11.69
N PRO A 41 6.93 1.49 -12.93
CA PRO A 41 7.84 2.54 -13.40
C PRO A 41 7.17 3.91 -13.48
N PHE A 42 5.83 3.97 -13.34
CA PHE A 42 5.06 5.21 -13.31
C PHE A 42 5.01 5.84 -11.90
N LEU A 43 5.02 5.02 -10.85
CA LEU A 43 4.94 5.46 -9.45
C LEU A 43 6.31 5.51 -8.77
N ASN A 44 7.23 4.62 -9.15
CA ASN A 44 8.59 4.57 -8.63
C ASN A 44 9.55 5.35 -9.53
N LYS A 45 9.52 6.69 -9.38
CA LYS A 45 10.32 7.62 -10.17
C LYS A 45 11.76 7.78 -9.67
N GLU A 46 11.99 7.43 -8.40
CA GLU A 46 13.28 7.59 -7.72
C GLU A 46 14.19 6.37 -7.87
N GLY A 47 13.68 5.31 -8.52
CA GLY A 47 14.49 4.14 -8.85
C GLY A 47 14.67 3.18 -7.66
N GLU A 48 13.82 3.27 -6.65
CA GLU A 48 13.97 2.53 -5.40
C GLU A 48 13.76 1.03 -5.59
N SER A 49 14.56 0.22 -4.90
CA SER A 49 14.36 -1.23 -4.88
C SER A 49 13.07 -1.59 -4.13
N CYS A 50 12.29 -2.52 -4.67
CA CYS A 50 11.03 -2.95 -4.07
C CYS A 50 11.25 -3.49 -2.64
N SER A 51 10.65 -2.87 -1.63
CA SER A 51 10.84 -3.27 -0.22
C SER A 51 10.29 -4.66 0.13
N PHE A 52 9.47 -5.25 -0.74
CA PHE A 52 8.88 -6.58 -0.56
C PHE A 52 9.75 -7.71 -1.13
N CYS A 53 10.33 -7.51 -2.32
CA CYS A 53 11.06 -8.57 -3.05
C CYS A 53 12.52 -8.21 -3.39
N GLY A 54 12.96 -6.97 -3.10
CA GLY A 54 14.31 -6.46 -3.38
C GLY A 54 14.60 -6.15 -4.86
N ALA A 55 13.67 -6.39 -5.78
CA ALA A 55 13.86 -6.15 -7.20
C ALA A 55 14.02 -4.65 -7.51
N THR A 56 14.92 -4.32 -8.43
CA THR A 56 15.01 -2.96 -8.99
C THR A 56 13.78 -2.66 -9.86
N PRO A 57 13.45 -1.38 -10.13
CA PRO A 57 12.28 -1.00 -10.94
C PRO A 57 12.23 -1.67 -12.32
N ASP A 58 13.40 -1.93 -12.93
CA ASP A 58 13.54 -2.59 -14.23
C ASP A 58 13.38 -4.12 -14.18
N GLN A 59 13.42 -4.72 -12.98
CA GLN A 59 13.27 -6.15 -12.78
C GLN A 59 11.85 -6.46 -12.31
N LYS A 60 11.24 -7.54 -12.82
CA LYS A 60 9.97 -8.04 -12.28
C LYS A 60 10.19 -8.69 -10.91
N CYS A 61 9.27 -8.49 -9.96
CA CYS A 61 9.31 -9.22 -8.68
C CYS A 61 9.14 -10.70 -8.98
N LYS A 62 10.19 -11.49 -8.70
CA LYS A 62 10.14 -12.94 -8.76
C LYS A 62 9.47 -13.46 -7.49
N SER A 63 8.15 -13.41 -7.44
CA SER A 63 7.39 -14.15 -6.45
C SER A 63 7.69 -15.65 -6.61
N PRO A 64 7.66 -16.49 -5.55
CA PRO A 64 7.81 -17.94 -5.66
C PRO A 64 6.76 -18.62 -6.56
N GLU A 65 5.78 -17.86 -7.06
CA GLU A 65 4.80 -18.28 -8.07
C GLU A 65 5.34 -18.27 -9.52
N GLU A 66 6.56 -17.75 -9.79
CA GLU A 66 7.28 -17.94 -11.08
C GLU A 66 7.93 -19.35 -11.18
N LYS A 67 7.25 -20.34 -10.62
CA LYS A 67 7.42 -21.77 -10.91
C LYS A 67 6.04 -22.39 -11.22
N ALA A 68 5.29 -21.79 -12.15
CA ALA A 68 4.21 -22.44 -12.90
C ALA A 68 3.84 -21.58 -14.12
#